data_AF-A0A2T1DTC3-F1
#
_entry.id   AF-A0A2T1DTC3-F1
#
_cell.length_a   1.000
_cell.length_b   1.000
_cell.length_c   1.000
_cell.angle_alpha   90.00
_cell.angle_beta   90.00
_cell.angle_gamma   90.00
#
_symmetry.space_group_name_H-M   'P 1'
#
loop_
_entity.id
_entity.type
_entity.pdbx_description
1 polymer ?
#
loop_
_entity_poly.entity_id
_entity_poly.type
_entity_poly.pdbx_seq_one_letter_code
_entity_poly.pdbx_strand_id
1 'polypeptide(L)'
;MDTDIDVSVSDATETLEHSLPSLQNRYMLTQVGQQQLVFPSHWVGEILLIERSQILHLPFYDRVLLGLVHHNGSIVPLLAAHLLLLETSKQDGRLRAMKETLTVVRLSPTIDGLASVGIVVDQVVGSLTAEQIAKQRLFQLSDLPSQLWQPRW
;
A
#
# COMPACT_ATOMS: atom_id res chain seq x y z
N MET A 1 -20.14 55.90 -45.48
CA MET A 1 -19.87 56.02 -44.03
C MET A 1 -20.24 54.66 -43.49
N ASP A 2 -19.29 53.76 -43.64
CA ASP A 2 -19.44 52.33 -43.45
C ASP A 2 -18.85 51.97 -42.08
N THR A 3 -19.67 51.30 -41.28
CA THR A 3 -19.38 50.94 -39.90
C THR A 3 -18.60 49.64 -39.84
N ASP A 4 -17.53 49.64 -39.04
CA ASP A 4 -16.70 48.51 -38.61
C ASP A 4 -17.52 47.29 -38.15
N ILE A 5 -17.11 46.10 -38.62
CA ILE A 5 -17.40 44.82 -37.96
C ILE A 5 -16.07 44.11 -37.78
N ASP A 6 -15.52 44.24 -36.57
CA ASP A 6 -14.35 43.53 -36.08
C ASP A 6 -14.75 42.08 -35.75
N VAL A 7 -14.29 41.12 -36.57
CA VAL A 7 -14.53 39.69 -36.35
C VAL A 7 -13.43 39.17 -35.43
N SER A 8 -13.67 39.28 -34.13
CA SER A 8 -12.89 38.56 -33.11
C SER A 8 -13.20 37.05 -33.19
N VAL A 9 -12.27 36.29 -33.76
CA VAL A 9 -12.27 34.81 -33.71
C VAL A 9 -11.85 34.39 -32.30
N SER A 10 -12.82 34.24 -31.41
CA SER A 10 -12.67 33.47 -30.16
C SER A 10 -13.17 32.06 -30.44
N ASP A 11 -12.27 31.17 -30.86
CA ASP A 11 -12.58 29.74 -30.94
C ASP A 11 -12.23 29.08 -29.61
N ALA A 12 -13.29 28.66 -28.93
CA ALA A 12 -13.29 28.04 -27.63
C ALA A 12 -12.67 26.64 -27.76
N THR A 13 -11.48 26.47 -27.19
CA THR A 13 -10.94 25.14 -26.88
C THR A 13 -11.59 24.62 -25.60
N GLU A 14 -12.88 24.30 -25.71
CA GLU A 14 -13.60 23.55 -24.69
C GLU A 14 -13.31 22.05 -24.85
N THR A 15 -12.79 21.47 -23.75
CA THR A 15 -13.10 20.13 -23.26
C THR A 15 -12.31 18.95 -23.84
N LEU A 16 -11.48 18.33 -22.98
CA LEU A 16 -11.67 16.96 -22.46
C LEU A 16 -10.46 16.56 -21.59
N GLU A 17 -10.12 17.36 -20.58
CA GLU A 17 -9.32 16.83 -19.48
C GLU A 17 -10.24 15.95 -18.63
N HIS A 18 -10.31 14.67 -18.97
CA HIS A 18 -10.71 13.65 -18.00
C HIS A 18 -9.74 13.80 -16.83
N SER A 19 -10.18 14.52 -15.81
CA SER A 19 -9.45 14.71 -14.57
C SER A 19 -9.28 13.33 -13.95
N LEU A 20 -8.15 12.70 -14.27
CA LEU A 20 -7.70 11.52 -13.56
C LEU A 20 -7.75 11.91 -12.09
N PRO A 21 -8.47 11.18 -11.24
CA PRO A 21 -8.52 11.50 -9.82
C PRO A 21 -7.08 11.59 -9.35
N SER A 22 -6.73 12.74 -8.74
CA SER A 22 -5.39 12.95 -8.21
C SER A 22 -5.04 11.75 -7.33
N LEU A 23 -3.78 11.28 -7.39
CA LEU A 23 -3.33 10.14 -6.58
C LEU A 23 -3.56 10.36 -5.07
N GLN A 24 -3.80 11.60 -4.67
CA GLN A 24 -4.19 12.00 -3.31
C GLN A 24 -5.57 11.46 -2.90
N ASN A 25 -6.50 11.27 -3.85
CA ASN A 25 -7.85 10.76 -3.60
C ASN A 25 -8.05 9.31 -4.08
N ARG A 26 -6.95 8.62 -4.41
CA ARG A 26 -6.96 7.21 -4.81
C ARG A 26 -6.36 6.34 -3.73
N TYR A 27 -6.91 5.15 -3.61
CA TYR A 27 -6.45 4.16 -2.65
C TYR A 27 -6.34 2.81 -3.32
N MET A 28 -5.35 2.02 -2.89
CA MET A 28 -5.16 0.65 -3.29
C MET A 28 -5.87 -0.28 -2.33
N LEU A 29 -6.74 -1.13 -2.88
CA LEU A 29 -7.47 -2.15 -2.15
C LEU A 29 -6.69 -3.45 -2.17
N THR A 30 -6.50 -4.06 -1.02
CA THR A 30 -5.82 -5.35 -0.85
C THR A 30 -6.65 -6.29 0.02
N GLN A 31 -6.41 -7.59 -0.11
CA GLN A 31 -7.07 -8.62 0.68
C GLN A 31 -6.08 -9.23 1.66
N VAL A 32 -6.51 -9.42 2.90
CA VAL A 32 -5.77 -10.12 3.96
C VAL A 32 -6.74 -11.02 4.73
N GLY A 33 -6.69 -12.32 4.49
CA GLY A 33 -7.67 -13.26 5.03
C GLY A 33 -9.09 -12.90 4.58
N GLN A 34 -9.97 -12.61 5.53
CA GLN A 34 -11.35 -12.16 5.28
C GLN A 34 -11.50 -10.63 5.31
N GLN A 35 -10.44 -9.90 5.62
CA GLN A 35 -10.46 -8.45 5.76
C GLN A 35 -9.87 -7.79 4.52
N GLN A 36 -10.41 -6.61 4.21
CA GLN A 36 -9.85 -5.72 3.20
C GLN A 36 -9.00 -4.67 3.87
N LEU A 37 -7.84 -4.42 3.27
CA LEU A 37 -6.90 -3.42 3.72
C LEU A 37 -6.68 -2.40 2.62
N VAL A 38 -6.78 -1.12 2.98
CA VAL A 38 -6.77 -0.02 2.03
C VAL A 38 -5.57 0.89 2.29
N PHE A 39 -4.75 1.13 1.27
CA PHE A 39 -3.60 2.02 1.33
C PHE A 39 -3.85 3.27 0.49
N PRO A 40 -3.56 4.48 0.98
CA PRO A 40 -3.50 5.65 0.11
C PRO A 40 -2.54 5.39 -1.05
N SER A 41 -2.94 5.67 -2.29
CA SER A 41 -2.12 5.32 -3.47
C SER A 41 -0.76 6.03 -3.45
N HIS A 42 -0.69 7.25 -2.92
CA HIS A 42 0.56 7.99 -2.75
C HIS A 42 1.51 7.38 -1.70
N TRP A 43 1.03 6.44 -0.87
CA TRP A 43 1.87 5.69 0.07
C TRP A 43 2.47 4.44 -0.57
N VAL A 44 1.90 3.95 -1.67
CA VAL A 44 2.40 2.73 -2.31
C VAL A 44 3.49 3.10 -3.31
N GLY A 45 4.72 2.66 -3.03
CA GLY A 45 5.83 2.82 -3.95
C GLY A 45 5.80 1.78 -5.06
N GLU A 46 5.60 0.51 -4.70
CA GLU A 46 5.55 -0.61 -5.65
C GLU A 46 4.81 -1.82 -5.06
N ILE A 47 4.33 -2.70 -5.93
CA ILE A 47 3.80 -4.02 -5.55
C ILE A 47 4.80 -5.07 -6.05
N LEU A 48 5.24 -5.93 -5.15
CA LEU A 48 6.23 -6.96 -5.42
C LEU A 48 5.61 -8.35 -5.27
N LEU A 49 6.11 -9.28 -6.09
CA LEU A 49 5.93 -10.72 -5.87
C LEU A 49 7.28 -11.27 -5.42
N ILE A 50 7.34 -11.76 -4.19
CA ILE A 50 8.58 -12.18 -3.54
C ILE A 50 8.51 -13.68 -3.29
N GLU A 51 9.51 -14.41 -3.75
CA GLU A 51 9.65 -15.83 -3.39
C GLU A 51 10.12 -15.96 -1.94
N ARG A 52 9.58 -16.95 -1.23
CA ARG A 52 9.93 -17.20 0.18
C ARG A 52 11.43 -17.44 0.38
N SER A 53 12.10 -18.05 -0.61
CA SER A 53 13.55 -18.29 -0.63
C SER A 53 14.39 -17.00 -0.56
N GLN A 54 13.83 -15.87 -0.96
CA GLN A 54 14.50 -14.56 -0.97
C GLN A 54 14.40 -13.83 0.38
N ILE A 55 13.64 -14.39 1.34
CA ILE A 55 13.40 -13.78 2.64
C ILE A 55 14.48 -14.23 3.63
N LEU A 56 15.28 -13.27 4.08
CA LEU A 56 16.22 -13.46 5.17
C LEU A 56 15.47 -13.36 6.51
N HIS A 57 15.29 -14.50 7.16
CA HIS A 57 14.67 -14.55 8.49
C HIS A 57 15.62 -14.01 9.57
N LEU A 58 15.11 -13.16 10.44
CA LEU A 58 15.85 -12.59 11.57
C LEU A 58 15.43 -13.27 12.89
N PRO A 59 16.36 -13.85 13.66
CA PRO A 59 16.04 -14.39 14.98
C PRO A 59 15.79 -13.26 15.99
N PHE A 60 15.00 -13.55 17.04
CA PHE A 60 14.73 -12.63 18.17
C PHE A 60 13.92 -11.36 17.83
N TYR A 61 13.27 -11.31 16.66
CA TYR A 61 12.31 -10.25 16.32
C TYR A 61 10.87 -10.68 16.54
N ASP A 62 9.96 -9.71 16.59
CA ASP A 62 8.53 -9.99 16.68
C ASP A 62 8.05 -10.80 15.47
N ARG A 63 7.05 -11.68 15.67
CA ARG A 63 6.50 -12.55 14.62
C ARG A 63 5.86 -11.75 13.48
N VAL A 64 5.46 -10.51 13.74
CA VAL A 64 5.00 -9.57 12.72
C VAL A 64 6.07 -9.30 11.67
N LEU A 65 7.36 -9.29 12.04
CA LEU A 65 8.48 -9.19 11.10
C LEU A 65 8.81 -10.57 10.53
N LEU A 66 8.43 -10.81 9.28
CA LEU A 66 8.71 -12.07 8.59
C LEU A 66 10.19 -12.23 8.25
N GLY A 67 10.87 -11.11 8.01
CA GLY A 67 12.27 -11.07 7.64
C GLY A 67 12.60 -9.85 6.80
N LEU A 68 13.71 -9.93 6.08
CA LEU A 68 14.19 -8.89 5.17
C LEU A 68 14.29 -9.45 3.76
N VAL A 69 14.08 -8.61 2.75
CA VAL A 69 14.42 -8.91 1.36
C VAL A 69 15.37 -7.85 0.83
N HIS A 70 16.27 -8.23 -0.07
CA HIS A 70 17.04 -7.27 -0.85
C HIS A 70 16.33 -7.04 -2.18
N HIS A 71 15.90 -5.80 -2.43
CA HIS A 71 15.20 -5.42 -3.65
C HIS A 71 15.70 -4.05 -4.14
N ASN A 72 16.12 -3.99 -5.41
CA ASN A 72 16.65 -2.77 -6.06
C ASN A 72 17.70 -2.01 -5.23
N GLY A 73 18.67 -2.74 -4.66
CA GLY A 73 19.76 -2.14 -3.88
C GLY A 73 19.34 -1.66 -2.48
N SER A 74 18.11 -1.93 -2.06
CA SER A 74 17.58 -1.57 -0.75
C SER A 74 17.20 -2.81 0.05
N ILE A 75 17.42 -2.76 1.36
CA ILE A 75 16.85 -3.75 2.28
C ILE A 75 15.43 -3.34 2.62
N VAL A 76 14.48 -4.21 2.32
CA VAL A 76 13.05 -4.01 2.55
C VAL A 76 12.62 -4.98 3.65
N PRO A 77 12.27 -4.47 4.84
CA PRO A 77 11.70 -5.31 5.87
C PRO A 77 10.28 -5.73 5.53
N LEU A 78 9.95 -7.00 5.76
CA LEU A 78 8.65 -7.58 5.42
C LEU A 78 7.79 -7.80 6.65
N LEU A 79 6.65 -7.11 6.73
CA LEU A 79 5.68 -7.25 7.80
C LEU A 79 4.45 -8.05 7.36
N ALA A 80 4.01 -8.95 8.21
CA ALA A 80 2.81 -9.74 7.98
C ALA A 80 1.53 -8.93 8.26
N ALA A 81 0.79 -8.51 7.21
CA ALA A 81 -0.45 -7.76 7.39
C ALA A 81 -1.51 -8.50 8.23
N HIS A 82 -1.56 -9.83 8.10
CA HIS A 82 -2.50 -10.63 8.88
C HIS A 82 -2.22 -10.51 10.38
N LEU A 83 -0.97 -10.43 10.81
CA LEU A 83 -0.63 -10.28 12.23
C LEU A 83 -0.91 -8.86 12.74
N LEU A 84 -0.71 -7.85 11.90
CA LEU A 84 -1.04 -6.46 12.21
C LEU A 84 -2.55 -6.25 12.43
N LEU A 85 -3.38 -6.91 11.63
CA LEU A 85 -4.83 -6.81 11.74
C LEU A 85 -5.43 -7.66 12.87
N LEU A 86 -4.66 -8.62 13.41
CA LEU A 86 -5.12 -9.66 14.34
C LEU A 86 -4.88 -9.34 15.82
N GLU A 87 -4.59 -8.11 16.23
CA GLU A 87 -4.61 -7.73 17.67
C GLU A 87 -5.96 -8.05 18.37
N THR A 88 -7.00 -8.46 17.63
CA THR A 88 -8.34 -8.78 18.16
C THR A 88 -8.75 -10.25 18.12
N SER A 89 -7.97 -11.19 17.55
CA SER A 89 -8.40 -12.60 17.54
C SER A 89 -7.26 -13.56 17.82
N LYS A 90 -7.27 -14.07 19.05
CA LYS A 90 -6.61 -15.32 19.46
C LYS A 90 -7.17 -16.47 18.61
N GLN A 91 -6.71 -16.60 17.38
CA GLN A 91 -6.94 -17.78 16.56
C GLN A 91 -5.59 -18.21 15.99
N ASP A 92 -5.00 -19.14 16.74
CA ASP A 92 -4.25 -20.30 16.29
C ASP A 92 -3.37 -20.10 15.07
N GLY A 93 -2.05 -20.00 15.31
CA GLY A 93 -1.13 -21.14 15.19
C GLY A 93 -1.01 -21.86 13.84
N ARG A 94 -1.84 -21.57 12.86
CA ARG A 94 -1.76 -22.01 11.49
C ARG A 94 -1.29 -20.80 10.72
N LEU A 95 0.03 -20.62 10.72
CA LEU A 95 0.73 -20.04 9.58
C LEU A 95 0.08 -20.67 8.35
N ARG A 96 -0.86 -19.94 7.74
CA ARG A 96 -1.45 -20.27 6.45
C ARG A 96 -0.24 -20.64 5.61
N ALA A 97 -0.17 -21.90 5.15
CA ALA A 97 1.00 -22.44 4.45
C ALA A 97 1.54 -21.33 3.56
N MET A 98 2.68 -20.74 3.97
CA MET A 98 3.13 -19.50 3.35
C MET A 98 3.29 -19.85 1.89
N LYS A 99 2.50 -19.18 1.04
CA LYS A 99 2.59 -19.38 -0.40
C LYS A 99 4.06 -19.20 -0.77
N GLU A 100 4.52 -20.02 -1.71
CA GLU A 100 5.88 -19.95 -2.22
C GLU A 100 6.21 -18.54 -2.74
N THR A 101 5.19 -17.87 -3.27
CA THR A 101 5.22 -16.45 -3.66
C THR A 101 4.31 -15.61 -2.77
N LEU A 102 4.84 -14.52 -2.25
CA LEU A 102 4.13 -13.55 -1.42
C LEU A 102 3.87 -12.26 -2.22
N THR A 103 2.69 -11.67 -2.06
CA THR A 103 2.39 -10.33 -2.58
C THR A 103 2.73 -9.30 -1.52
N VAL A 104 3.55 -8.32 -1.89
CA VAL A 104 4.06 -7.30 -0.96
C VAL A 104 3.74 -5.91 -1.49
N VAL A 105 3.07 -5.11 -0.67
CA VAL A 105 2.89 -3.68 -0.92
C VAL A 105 4.05 -2.95 -0.25
N ARG A 106 5.00 -2.45 -1.05
CA ARG A 106 6.10 -1.65 -0.51
C ARG A 106 5.65 -0.20 -0.36
N LEU A 107 5.84 0.33 0.83
CA LEU A 107 5.57 1.71 1.14
C LEU A 107 6.64 2.63 0.54
N SER A 108 6.21 3.79 0.07
CA SER A 108 7.07 4.82 -0.49
C SER A 108 8.13 5.24 0.53
N PRO A 109 9.38 5.50 0.10
CA PRO A 109 10.41 6.04 0.99
C PRO A 109 10.08 7.44 1.53
N THR A 110 9.11 8.13 0.92
CA THR A 110 8.68 9.48 1.32
C THR A 110 7.77 9.50 2.54
N ILE A 111 7.43 8.34 3.12
CA ILE A 111 6.62 8.25 4.33
C ILE A 111 7.57 8.20 5.53
N ASP A 112 7.50 9.23 6.37
CA ASP A 112 8.29 9.31 7.58
C ASP A 112 7.99 8.13 8.52
N GLY A 113 9.06 7.55 9.08
CA GLY A 113 8.98 6.43 10.04
C GLY A 113 8.76 5.04 9.44
N LEU A 114 8.39 4.92 8.15
CA LEU A 114 8.10 3.64 7.49
C LEU A 114 8.67 3.52 6.09
N ALA A 115 9.69 4.33 5.81
CA ALA A 115 10.35 4.36 4.52
C ALA A 115 10.77 2.94 4.08
N SER A 116 10.24 2.51 2.94
CA SER A 116 10.57 1.24 2.29
C SER A 116 10.20 -0.04 3.06
N VAL A 117 9.21 0.00 3.94
CA VAL A 117 8.64 -1.22 4.55
C VAL A 117 7.75 -1.95 3.55
N GLY A 118 7.86 -3.27 3.48
CA GLY A 118 6.98 -4.14 2.70
C GLY A 118 5.88 -4.75 3.56
N ILE A 119 4.62 -4.52 3.21
CA ILE A 119 3.47 -5.14 3.87
C ILE A 119 3.01 -6.34 3.04
N VAL A 120 3.13 -7.54 3.62
CA VAL A 120 2.73 -8.80 2.98
C VAL A 120 1.22 -9.00 3.09
N VAL A 121 0.57 -9.04 1.93
CA VAL A 121 -0.88 -9.23 1.76
C VAL A 121 -1.18 -10.52 0.99
N ASP A 122 -2.43 -10.98 0.99
CA ASP A 122 -2.79 -12.17 0.18
C ASP A 122 -2.84 -11.85 -1.32
N GLN A 123 -3.31 -10.64 -1.66
CA GLN A 123 -3.40 -10.13 -3.03
C GLN A 123 -3.76 -8.63 -3.05
N VAL A 124 -3.44 -7.97 -4.16
CA VAL A 124 -3.98 -6.64 -4.51
C VAL A 124 -5.26 -6.84 -5.33
N VAL A 125 -6.34 -6.19 -4.93
CA VAL A 125 -7.67 -6.32 -5.55
C VAL A 125 -7.89 -5.25 -6.62
N GLY A 126 -7.42 -4.02 -6.38
CA GLY A 126 -7.59 -2.91 -7.32
C GLY A 126 -7.37 -1.54 -6.69
N SER A 127 -8.00 -0.52 -7.26
CA SER A 127 -7.98 0.85 -6.72
C SER A 127 -9.38 1.41 -6.55
N LEU A 128 -9.59 2.20 -5.50
CA LEU A 128 -10.84 2.90 -5.19
C LEU A 128 -10.59 4.41 -5.07
N THR A 129 -11.63 5.21 -5.29
CA THR A 129 -11.64 6.64 -4.95
C THR A 129 -12.06 6.85 -3.49
N ALA A 130 -11.75 8.03 -2.93
CA ALA A 130 -12.17 8.42 -1.58
C ALA A 130 -13.67 8.23 -1.32
N GLU A 131 -14.52 8.54 -2.31
CA GLU A 131 -15.99 8.40 -2.21
C GLU A 131 -16.43 6.95 -2.03
N GLN A 132 -15.68 5.99 -2.59
CA GLN A 132 -16.01 4.57 -2.54
C GLN A 132 -15.59 3.89 -1.22
N ILE A 133 -14.77 4.55 -0.41
CA ILE A 133 -14.11 3.97 0.78
C ILE A 133 -14.92 4.10 2.06
N ALA A 134 -15.98 4.91 2.08
CA ALA A 134 -16.74 5.26 3.29
C ALA A 134 -17.27 4.06 4.13
N LYS A 135 -17.15 2.81 3.63
CA LYS A 135 -17.56 1.57 4.31
C LYS A 135 -16.40 0.60 4.62
N GLN A 136 -15.15 0.96 4.34
CA GLN A 136 -14.00 0.06 4.47
C GLN A 136 -13.05 0.48 5.59
N ARG A 137 -12.40 -0.51 6.20
CA ARG A 137 -11.36 -0.27 7.19
C ARG A 137 -10.10 0.19 6.46
N LEU A 138 -9.73 1.45 6.66
CA LEU A 138 -8.47 2.00 6.19
C LEU A 138 -7.31 1.39 6.97
N PHE A 139 -6.22 1.06 6.29
CA PHE A 139 -4.95 0.82 6.99
C PHE A 139 -4.52 2.12 7.62
N GLN A 140 -4.31 2.14 8.93
CA GLN A 140 -3.74 3.30 9.58
C GLN A 140 -2.28 3.02 9.89
N LEU A 141 -1.44 4.00 9.60
CA LEU A 141 -0.02 3.92 9.87
C LEU A 141 0.27 3.71 11.37
N SER A 142 -0.63 4.21 12.23
CA SER A 142 -0.63 3.99 13.67
C SER A 142 -0.85 2.53 14.10
N ASP A 143 -1.34 1.67 13.20
CA ASP A 143 -1.47 0.22 13.45
C ASP A 143 -0.11 -0.48 13.46
N LEU A 144 0.99 0.21 13.12
CA LEU A 144 2.35 -0.31 13.17
C LEU A 144 3.05 0.12 14.46
N PRO A 145 3.21 -0.77 15.46
CA PRO A 145 4.01 -0.46 16.63
C PRO A 145 5.47 -0.18 16.22
N SER A 146 6.00 0.97 16.63
CA SER A 146 7.41 1.33 16.39
C SER A 146 8.41 0.34 17.02
N GLN A 147 7.94 -0.42 18.02
CA GLN A 147 8.68 -1.47 18.72
C GLN A 147 8.91 -2.73 17.87
N LEU A 148 8.22 -2.89 16.73
CA LEU A 148 8.41 -4.03 15.82
C LEU A 148 9.84 -4.13 15.27
N TRP A 149 10.55 -3.00 15.22
CA TRP A 149 11.92 -2.92 14.72
C TRP A 149 12.98 -3.21 15.78
N GLN A 150 12.58 -3.48 17.03
CA GLN A 150 13.52 -3.74 18.12
C GLN A 150 13.65 -5.25 18.38
N PRO A 151 14.88 -5.78 18.50
CA PRO A 151 15.08 -7.15 18.93
C PRO A 151 14.56 -7.34 20.37
N ARG A 152 13.85 -8.43 20.59
CA ARG A 152 13.34 -8.85 21.90
C ARG A 152 14.35 -9.81 22.53
N TRP A 153 15.21 -9.27 23.39
CA TRP A 153 16.13 -10.02 24.23
C TRP A 153 15.44 -10.59 25.45
#